data_AF-A0A1R3HXU2-F1
#
_entry.id   AF-A0A1R3HXU2-F1
#
_cell.length_a   1.000
_cell.length_b   1.000
_cell.length_c   1.000
_cell.angle_alpha   90.00
_cell.angle_beta   90.00
_cell.angle_gamma   90.00
#
_symmetry.space_group_name_H-M   'P 1'
#
loop_
_entity.id
_entity.type
_entity.pdbx_description
1 polymer ?
#
loop_
_entity_poly.entity_id
_entity_poly.type
_entity_poly.pdbx_seq_one_letter_code
_entity_poly.pdbx_strand_id
1 'polypeptide(L)'
;MAQSFLHQWLDVVKRVNRLTLMLETLLDFIKYSTKKSLYLRPVDVILEEVQRSLKHALAMASNCNLQNVFCRIFTFTTESPDFQTLFRNLNDSSGNMRWLLEVYDPKNNGTFGGIIVFLPPIAINNPFLLLVWHCIATVQMGRHLSDRIDAVNSLASLAEDNDMYKRCIVEERGVPVLLKLLEESPFLEAQIAAINALCIIADVEEIMQIIAIAIVGLLYNAPVEEALWMLARGNVSNCRIITETKAMLCLANLVQKKQSRLLQYYCLMTIKEIAAAAESDIGFRCATFKTNSPSAKAVVNQLLRVIKESKKPEFQIAAIKSVGSLARIFPARESTRVIGALVSLLDNRHLAVASESTIALQKFTCEKNFLHEEHLKSIEESSALMRLQRCGEFAVIQ
;
A
#
# COMPACT_ATOMS: atom_id res chain seq x y z
N MET A 1 -27.11 -46.13 -30.98
CA MET A 1 -27.18 -45.47 -29.66
C MET A 1 -26.06 -45.96 -28.73
N ALA A 2 -25.94 -47.27 -28.46
CA ALA A 2 -24.89 -47.83 -27.59
C ALA A 2 -23.44 -47.53 -28.03
N GLN A 3 -23.13 -47.61 -29.34
CA GLN A 3 -21.78 -47.27 -29.85
C GLN A 3 -21.43 -45.78 -29.68
N SER A 4 -22.39 -44.88 -29.85
CA SER A 4 -22.20 -43.43 -29.67
C SER A 4 -21.98 -43.09 -28.19
N PHE A 5 -22.72 -43.74 -27.28
CA PHE A 5 -22.53 -43.62 -25.84
C PHE A 5 -21.13 -44.11 -25.41
N LEU A 6 -20.72 -45.30 -25.86
CA LEU A 6 -19.39 -45.84 -25.53
C LEU A 6 -18.27 -44.92 -26.01
N HIS A 7 -18.40 -44.35 -27.20
CA HIS A 7 -17.44 -43.39 -27.74
C HIS A 7 -17.34 -42.12 -26.90
N GLN A 8 -18.50 -41.53 -26.53
CA GLN A 8 -18.55 -40.36 -25.66
C GLN A 8 -17.99 -40.65 -24.27
N TRP A 9 -18.25 -41.84 -23.71
CA TRP A 9 -17.73 -42.25 -22.41
C TRP A 9 -16.21 -42.45 -22.41
N LEU A 10 -15.64 -43.07 -23.45
CA LEU A 10 -14.19 -43.18 -23.63
C LEU A 10 -13.52 -41.80 -23.62
N ASP A 11 -14.19 -40.81 -24.21
CA ASP A 11 -13.73 -39.43 -24.22
C ASP A 11 -13.83 -38.72 -22.86
N VAL A 12 -14.82 -39.07 -22.04
CA VAL A 12 -14.87 -38.66 -20.62
C VAL A 12 -13.68 -39.26 -19.88
N VAL A 13 -13.43 -40.57 -20.03
CA VAL A 13 -12.32 -41.28 -19.37
C VAL A 13 -10.96 -40.64 -19.71
N LYS A 14 -10.71 -40.31 -20.98
CA LYS A 14 -9.47 -39.62 -21.39
C LYS A 14 -9.29 -38.27 -20.66
N ARG A 15 -10.37 -37.49 -20.52
CA ARG A 15 -10.33 -36.18 -19.84
C ARG A 15 -10.09 -36.32 -18.35
N VAL A 16 -10.76 -37.27 -17.71
CA VAL A 16 -10.54 -37.58 -16.30
C VAL A 16 -9.10 -38.05 -16.07
N ASN A 17 -8.57 -38.96 -16.88
CA ASN A 17 -7.18 -39.41 -16.76
C ASN A 17 -6.18 -38.26 -16.93
N ARG A 18 -6.43 -37.33 -17.86
CA ARG A 18 -5.62 -36.13 -18.01
C ARG A 18 -5.67 -35.26 -16.75
N LEU A 19 -6.85 -35.03 -16.19
CA LEU A 19 -7.01 -34.27 -14.94
C LEU A 19 -6.29 -34.94 -13.77
N THR A 20 -6.37 -36.27 -13.65
CA THR A 20 -5.64 -37.04 -12.64
C THR A 20 -4.13 -36.80 -12.73
N LEU A 21 -3.56 -36.89 -13.95
CA LEU A 21 -2.13 -36.63 -14.15
C LEU A 21 -1.74 -35.19 -13.78
N MET A 22 -2.59 -34.21 -14.09
CA MET A 22 -2.36 -32.81 -13.71
C MET A 22 -2.41 -32.60 -12.19
N LEU A 23 -3.33 -33.29 -11.49
CA LEU A 23 -3.43 -33.26 -10.03
C LEU A 23 -2.19 -33.88 -9.36
N GLU A 24 -1.73 -35.02 -9.87
CA GLU A 24 -0.49 -35.68 -9.41
C GLU A 24 0.72 -34.77 -9.62
N THR A 25 0.82 -34.12 -10.78
CA THR A 25 1.91 -33.19 -11.10
C THR A 25 1.90 -31.96 -10.17
N LEU A 26 0.72 -31.38 -9.93
CA LEU A 26 0.57 -30.25 -9.00
C LEU A 26 0.95 -30.66 -7.56
N LEU A 27 0.56 -31.86 -7.14
CA LEU A 27 0.90 -32.39 -5.83
C LEU A 27 2.41 -32.56 -5.67
N ASP A 28 3.11 -33.04 -6.70
CA ASP A 28 4.57 -33.10 -6.71
C ASP A 28 5.19 -31.70 -6.63
N PHE A 29 4.68 -30.72 -7.37
CA PHE A 29 5.17 -29.34 -7.31
C PHE A 29 5.03 -28.72 -5.93
N ILE A 30 3.90 -28.95 -5.25
CA ILE A 30 3.64 -28.46 -3.89
C ILE A 30 4.54 -29.20 -2.88
N LYS A 31 4.65 -30.53 -2.98
CA LYS A 31 5.39 -31.37 -2.03
C LYS A 31 6.89 -31.13 -2.08
N TYR A 32 7.47 -30.97 -3.27
CA TYR A 32 8.89 -30.76 -3.46
C TYR A 32 9.27 -29.28 -3.56
N SER A 33 8.34 -28.37 -3.25
CA SER A 33 8.62 -26.94 -3.25
C SER A 33 9.64 -26.59 -2.19
N THR A 34 10.69 -25.86 -2.58
CA THR A 34 11.70 -25.31 -1.65
C THR A 34 11.24 -24.01 -0.98
N LYS A 35 10.05 -23.50 -1.31
CA LYS A 35 9.50 -22.24 -0.80
C LYS A 35 8.91 -22.43 0.60
N LYS A 36 9.26 -21.53 1.52
CA LYS A 36 8.76 -21.54 2.91
C LYS A 36 7.25 -21.28 3.05
N SER A 37 6.62 -20.63 2.07
CA SER A 37 5.16 -20.48 2.03
C SER A 37 4.63 -20.39 0.60
N LEU A 38 3.54 -21.10 0.36
CA LEU A 38 2.83 -21.17 -0.91
C LEU A 38 1.45 -20.53 -0.79
N TYR A 39 1.00 -19.88 -1.86
CA TYR A 39 -0.29 -19.20 -1.90
C TYR A 39 -1.43 -20.16 -2.28
N LEU A 40 -1.84 -21.05 -1.38
CA LEU A 40 -2.72 -22.18 -1.71
C LEU A 40 -4.19 -21.82 -2.02
N ARG A 41 -4.63 -20.57 -1.84
CA ARG A 41 -6.04 -20.21 -2.01
C ARG A 41 -6.61 -20.49 -3.42
N PRO A 42 -5.91 -20.18 -4.53
CA PRO A 42 -6.36 -20.52 -5.87
C PRO A 42 -6.39 -22.04 -6.10
N VAL A 43 -5.52 -22.79 -5.41
CA VAL A 43 -5.54 -24.26 -5.46
C VAL A 43 -6.83 -24.77 -4.86
N ASP A 44 -7.21 -24.31 -3.66
CA ASP A 44 -8.46 -24.72 -3.01
C ASP A 44 -9.69 -24.45 -3.90
N VAL A 45 -9.79 -23.24 -4.46
CA VAL A 45 -10.92 -22.83 -5.29
C VAL A 45 -11.03 -23.65 -6.57
N ILE A 46 -9.91 -23.88 -7.27
CA ILE A 46 -9.89 -24.66 -8.50
C ILE A 46 -10.10 -26.14 -8.22
N LEU A 47 -9.53 -26.69 -7.15
CA LEU A 47 -9.74 -28.08 -6.77
C LEU A 47 -11.19 -28.38 -6.39
N GLU A 48 -11.89 -27.44 -5.78
CA GLU A 48 -13.32 -27.59 -5.51
C GLU A 48 -14.14 -27.68 -6.80
N GLU A 49 -13.80 -26.87 -7.81
CA GLU A 49 -14.40 -26.94 -9.14
C GLU A 49 -14.10 -28.27 -9.86
N VAL A 50 -12.84 -28.68 -9.87
CA VAL A 50 -12.41 -29.98 -10.43
C VAL A 50 -13.15 -31.13 -9.73
N GLN A 51 -13.25 -31.10 -8.39
CA GLN A 51 -13.94 -32.13 -7.62
C GLN A 51 -15.43 -32.19 -7.99
N ARG A 52 -16.08 -31.04 -8.20
CA ARG A 52 -17.48 -30.97 -8.65
C ARG A 52 -17.64 -31.61 -10.04
N SER A 53 -16.73 -31.31 -10.96
CA SER A 53 -16.72 -31.90 -12.32
C SER A 53 -16.48 -33.41 -12.30
N LEU A 54 -15.58 -33.90 -11.44
CA LEU A 54 -15.33 -35.34 -11.26
C LEU A 54 -16.51 -36.06 -10.58
N LYS A 55 -17.16 -35.44 -9.60
CA LYS A 55 -18.39 -35.98 -8.99
C LYS A 55 -19.52 -36.09 -10.01
N HIS A 56 -19.66 -35.12 -10.92
CA HIS A 56 -20.62 -35.19 -12.02
C HIS A 56 -20.31 -36.37 -12.95
N ALA A 57 -19.04 -36.56 -13.33
CA ALA A 57 -18.62 -37.71 -14.13
C ALA A 57 -18.91 -39.04 -13.40
N LEU A 58 -18.63 -39.14 -12.10
CA LEU A 58 -18.88 -40.33 -11.30
C LEU A 58 -20.38 -40.62 -11.16
N ALA A 59 -21.22 -39.61 -10.94
CA ALA A 59 -22.67 -39.77 -10.88
C ALA A 59 -23.21 -40.34 -12.20
N MET A 60 -22.76 -39.80 -13.33
CA MET A 60 -23.08 -40.34 -14.66
C MET A 60 -22.57 -41.78 -14.82
N ALA A 61 -21.36 -42.11 -14.34
CA ALA A 61 -20.82 -43.48 -14.37
C ALA A 61 -21.68 -44.45 -13.56
N SER A 62 -22.07 -44.06 -12.34
CA SER A 62 -22.82 -44.89 -11.40
C SER A 62 -24.24 -45.20 -11.88
N ASN A 63 -24.85 -44.26 -12.61
CA ASN A 63 -26.12 -44.49 -13.29
C ASN A 63 -25.99 -45.48 -14.48
N CYS A 64 -24.75 -45.76 -14.91
CA CYS A 64 -24.42 -46.69 -15.99
C CYS A 64 -23.85 -48.04 -15.49
N ASN A 65 -23.99 -48.36 -14.19
CA ASN A 65 -23.29 -49.46 -13.52
C ASN A 65 -23.24 -50.78 -14.34
N LEU A 66 -22.03 -51.13 -14.76
CA LEU A 66 -21.70 -52.14 -15.79
C LEU A 66 -21.80 -53.60 -15.30
N GLN A 67 -22.09 -53.85 -14.02
CA GLN A 67 -22.18 -55.22 -13.49
C GLN A 67 -23.58 -55.83 -13.55
N ASN A 68 -24.64 -55.04 -13.72
CA ASN A 68 -26.00 -55.56 -13.87
C ASN A 68 -26.66 -55.06 -15.16
N VAL A 69 -26.52 -55.88 -16.20
CA VAL A 69 -27.38 -55.96 -17.41
C VAL A 69 -27.36 -54.72 -18.32
N PHE A 70 -26.50 -54.74 -19.36
CA PHE A 70 -26.66 -54.02 -20.65
C PHE A 70 -27.46 -52.72 -20.61
N CYS A 71 -27.07 -51.77 -19.75
CA CYS A 71 -27.79 -50.54 -19.51
C CYS A 71 -29.27 -50.72 -19.11
N ARG A 72 -29.70 -49.84 -18.22
CA ARG A 72 -31.05 -49.27 -18.33
C ARG A 72 -31.19 -48.44 -19.62
N ILE A 73 -30.94 -49.01 -20.81
CA ILE A 73 -31.20 -48.34 -22.10
C ILE A 73 -32.72 -48.09 -22.28
N PHE A 74 -33.61 -48.69 -21.47
CA PHE A 74 -35.05 -48.66 -21.77
C PHE A 74 -36.04 -48.44 -20.62
N THR A 75 -35.65 -48.15 -19.38
CA THR A 75 -36.66 -47.98 -18.32
C THR A 75 -36.46 -46.74 -17.46
N PHE A 76 -37.14 -45.68 -17.92
CA PHE A 76 -37.81 -44.64 -17.13
C PHE A 76 -36.94 -43.82 -16.15
N THR A 77 -36.10 -42.93 -16.67
CA THR A 77 -35.88 -41.60 -16.06
C THR A 77 -35.70 -40.57 -17.17
N THR A 78 -36.43 -39.46 -17.09
CA THR A 78 -36.89 -38.58 -18.17
C THR A 78 -35.85 -37.68 -18.85
N GLU A 79 -34.54 -37.87 -18.65
CA GLU A 79 -33.53 -36.96 -19.23
C GLU A 79 -32.33 -37.72 -19.81
N SER A 80 -31.97 -37.40 -21.06
CA SER A 80 -30.76 -37.93 -21.72
C SER A 80 -29.50 -37.44 -21.01
N PRO A 81 -28.45 -38.27 -20.84
CA PRO A 81 -27.20 -37.85 -20.22
C PRO A 81 -26.58 -36.67 -20.98
N ASP A 82 -26.42 -35.52 -20.30
CA ASP A 82 -25.86 -34.29 -20.89
C ASP A 82 -24.32 -34.35 -20.93
N PHE A 83 -23.81 -35.12 -21.88
CA PHE A 83 -22.39 -35.20 -22.18
C PHE A 83 -21.79 -33.85 -22.59
N GLN A 84 -22.57 -32.96 -23.19
CA GLN A 84 -22.07 -31.67 -23.65
C GLN A 84 -21.67 -30.78 -22.47
N THR A 85 -22.52 -30.70 -21.45
CA THR A 85 -22.19 -30.01 -20.19
C THR A 85 -21.03 -30.70 -19.48
N LEU A 86 -21.00 -32.04 -19.41
CA LEU A 86 -19.88 -32.74 -18.79
C LEU A 86 -18.54 -32.45 -19.49
N PHE A 87 -18.52 -32.47 -20.83
CA PHE A 87 -17.32 -32.15 -21.60
C PHE A 87 -16.86 -30.72 -21.39
N ARG A 88 -17.79 -29.75 -21.39
CA ARG A 88 -17.48 -28.36 -21.10
C ARG A 88 -16.83 -28.23 -19.72
N ASN A 89 -17.47 -28.76 -18.67
CA ASN A 89 -16.96 -28.69 -17.30
C ASN A 89 -15.58 -29.34 -17.16
N LEU A 90 -15.35 -30.53 -17.75
CA LEU A 90 -14.04 -31.21 -17.69
C LEU A 90 -12.96 -30.45 -18.47
N ASN A 91 -13.30 -29.82 -19.59
CA ASN A 91 -12.37 -28.97 -20.34
C ASN A 91 -12.04 -27.69 -19.56
N ASP A 92 -13.05 -27.08 -18.91
CA ASP A 92 -12.88 -25.89 -18.08
C ASP A 92 -11.97 -26.20 -16.87
N SER A 93 -12.23 -27.31 -16.17
CA SER A 93 -11.37 -27.85 -15.12
C SER A 93 -9.93 -28.07 -15.62
N SER A 94 -9.76 -28.57 -16.85
CA SER A 94 -8.43 -28.78 -17.45
C SER A 94 -7.72 -27.45 -17.76
N GLY A 95 -8.46 -26.41 -18.12
CA GLY A 95 -7.94 -25.05 -18.29
C GLY A 95 -7.49 -24.45 -16.96
N ASN A 96 -8.32 -24.57 -15.93
CA ASN A 96 -8.03 -24.09 -14.58
C ASN A 96 -6.78 -24.78 -13.99
N MET A 97 -6.70 -26.11 -14.12
CA MET A 97 -5.53 -26.87 -13.66
C MET A 97 -4.26 -26.51 -14.42
N ARG A 98 -4.33 -26.18 -15.72
CA ARG A 98 -3.16 -25.76 -16.49
C ARG A 98 -2.59 -24.45 -15.95
N TRP A 99 -3.47 -23.52 -15.59
CA TRP A 99 -3.05 -22.27 -14.96
C TRP A 99 -2.32 -22.52 -13.63
N LEU A 100 -2.83 -23.43 -12.78
CA LEU A 100 -2.11 -23.81 -11.55
C LEU A 100 -0.74 -24.41 -11.84
N LEU A 101 -0.63 -25.31 -12.81
CA LEU A 101 0.66 -25.91 -13.14
C LEU A 101 1.68 -24.85 -13.58
N GLU A 102 1.28 -23.85 -14.37
CA GLU A 102 2.19 -22.76 -14.76
C GLU A 102 2.64 -21.90 -13.58
N VAL A 103 1.72 -21.59 -12.65
CA VAL A 103 2.00 -20.75 -11.46
C VAL A 103 2.91 -21.49 -10.47
N TYR A 104 2.73 -22.80 -10.34
CA TYR A 104 3.42 -23.62 -9.36
C TYR A 104 4.63 -24.38 -9.92
N ASP A 105 4.90 -24.31 -11.23
CA ASP A 105 6.04 -24.99 -11.83
C ASP A 105 7.36 -24.52 -11.16
N PRO A 106 8.13 -25.44 -10.56
CA PRO A 106 9.44 -25.15 -9.99
C PRO A 106 10.40 -24.48 -10.98
N LYS A 107 10.25 -24.73 -12.29
CA LYS A 107 11.09 -24.13 -13.34
C LYS A 107 10.72 -22.66 -13.58
N ASN A 108 9.43 -22.34 -13.54
CA ASN A 108 8.92 -20.98 -13.72
C ASN A 108 9.21 -20.09 -12.50
N ASN A 109 9.59 -20.69 -11.35
CA ASN A 109 10.19 -20.01 -10.20
C ASN A 109 9.43 -18.79 -9.66
N GLY A 110 8.12 -18.66 -9.93
CA GLY A 110 7.33 -17.49 -9.55
C GLY A 110 7.60 -16.23 -10.39
N THR A 111 8.43 -16.34 -11.44
CA THR A 111 8.52 -15.32 -12.49
C THR A 111 7.26 -15.43 -13.33
N PHE A 112 6.28 -14.58 -13.03
CA PHE A 112 5.27 -14.20 -14.01
C PHE A 112 5.95 -13.37 -15.09
N GLY A 113 6.72 -14.04 -15.95
CA GLY A 113 7.44 -13.41 -17.05
C GLY A 113 6.45 -12.89 -18.08
N GLY A 114 5.94 -11.69 -17.86
CA GLY A 114 5.22 -10.86 -18.83
C GLY A 114 3.91 -11.45 -19.31
N ILE A 115 2.80 -10.91 -18.77
CA ILE A 115 1.42 -11.18 -19.21
C ILE A 115 0.89 -12.51 -18.66
N ILE A 116 -0.33 -12.47 -18.12
CA ILE A 116 -1.18 -13.64 -17.93
C ILE A 116 -1.26 -14.35 -19.30
N VAL A 117 -0.43 -15.36 -19.53
CA VAL A 117 -0.35 -15.98 -20.87
C VAL A 117 -1.71 -16.61 -21.22
N PHE A 118 -2.47 -17.07 -20.21
CA PHE A 118 -3.83 -17.59 -20.38
C PHE A 118 -4.72 -17.32 -19.14
N LEU A 119 -5.97 -16.90 -19.36
CA LEU A 119 -7.00 -16.70 -18.34
C LEU A 119 -7.64 -18.06 -17.99
N PRO A 120 -7.60 -18.53 -16.73
CA PRO A 120 -8.28 -19.76 -16.36
C PRO A 120 -9.81 -19.57 -16.52
N PRO A 121 -10.53 -20.59 -17.03
CA PRO A 121 -11.98 -20.55 -17.20
C PRO A 121 -12.77 -20.00 -16.00
N ILE A 122 -12.34 -20.30 -14.77
CA ILE A 122 -12.97 -19.82 -13.54
C ILE A 122 -12.94 -18.30 -13.37
N ALA A 123 -11.94 -17.63 -13.96
CA ALA A 123 -11.73 -16.19 -13.87
C ALA A 123 -12.28 -15.42 -15.08
N ILE A 124 -12.90 -16.09 -16.07
CA ILE A 124 -13.50 -15.42 -17.25
C ILE A 124 -14.52 -14.35 -16.83
N ASN A 125 -15.33 -14.67 -15.83
CA ASN A 125 -16.37 -13.77 -15.33
C ASN A 125 -15.87 -12.80 -14.26
N ASN A 126 -14.65 -12.99 -13.75
CA ASN A 126 -14.06 -12.16 -12.71
C ASN A 126 -12.56 -11.94 -12.98
N PRO A 127 -12.22 -11.07 -13.94
CA PRO A 127 -10.82 -10.77 -14.29
C PRO A 127 -10.05 -10.10 -13.13
N PHE A 128 -10.77 -9.43 -12.23
CA PHE A 128 -10.20 -8.79 -11.03
C PHE A 128 -9.56 -9.80 -10.08
N LEU A 129 -10.24 -10.92 -9.86
CA LEU A 129 -9.75 -12.03 -9.03
C LEU A 129 -8.40 -12.55 -9.50
N LEU A 130 -8.22 -12.66 -10.83
CA LEU A 130 -6.97 -13.16 -11.38
C LEU A 130 -5.79 -12.22 -11.11
N LEU A 131 -6.00 -10.91 -11.26
CA LEU A 131 -4.97 -9.92 -10.97
C LEU A 131 -4.57 -9.97 -9.49
N VAL A 132 -5.55 -10.06 -8.59
CA VAL A 132 -5.30 -10.18 -7.15
C VAL A 132 -4.54 -11.47 -6.84
N TRP A 133 -4.96 -12.62 -7.39
CA TRP A 133 -4.26 -13.89 -7.24
C TRP A 133 -2.82 -13.81 -7.74
N HIS A 134 -2.61 -13.21 -8.90
CA HIS A 134 -1.29 -13.01 -9.47
C HIS A 134 -0.40 -12.18 -8.56
N CYS A 135 -0.87 -11.03 -8.08
CA CYS A 135 -0.08 -10.19 -7.19
C CYS A 135 0.22 -10.89 -5.86
N ILE A 136 -0.78 -11.49 -5.19
CA ILE A 136 -0.55 -12.21 -3.92
C ILE A 136 0.44 -13.37 -4.11
N ALA A 137 0.32 -14.12 -5.20
CA ALA A 137 1.25 -15.17 -5.56
C ALA A 137 2.67 -14.63 -5.71
N THR A 138 2.86 -13.51 -6.42
CA THR A 138 4.16 -12.86 -6.60
C THR A 138 4.73 -12.36 -5.27
N VAL A 139 3.91 -11.79 -4.38
CA VAL A 139 4.36 -11.33 -3.04
C VAL A 139 4.89 -12.49 -2.19
N GLN A 140 4.24 -13.67 -2.22
CA GLN A 140 4.67 -14.82 -1.42
C GLN A 140 5.78 -15.64 -2.08
N MET A 141 5.71 -15.81 -3.40
CA MET A 141 6.47 -16.81 -4.14
C MET A 141 7.48 -16.22 -5.12
N GLY A 142 7.55 -14.88 -5.25
CA GLY A 142 8.50 -14.17 -6.12
C GLY A 142 9.95 -14.39 -5.69
N ARG A 143 10.85 -14.52 -6.68
CA ARG A 143 12.27 -14.84 -6.46
C ARG A 143 13.08 -13.61 -6.07
N HIS A 144 12.88 -12.50 -6.76
CA HIS A 144 13.55 -11.24 -6.47
C HIS A 144 12.70 -10.41 -5.52
N LEU A 145 13.39 -9.71 -4.61
CA LEU A 145 12.72 -8.78 -3.70
C LEU A 145 12.00 -7.67 -4.47
N SER A 146 12.58 -7.21 -5.59
CA SER A 146 11.98 -6.22 -6.49
C SER A 146 10.60 -6.65 -6.96
N ASP A 147 10.47 -7.87 -7.48
CA ASP A 147 9.20 -8.38 -8.02
C ASP A 147 8.12 -8.46 -6.93
N ARG A 148 8.54 -8.81 -5.71
CA ARG A 148 7.64 -8.85 -4.55
C ARG A 148 7.18 -7.45 -4.18
N ILE A 149 8.09 -6.47 -4.16
CA ILE A 149 7.78 -5.06 -3.88
C ILE A 149 6.86 -4.49 -4.96
N ASP A 150 7.15 -4.73 -6.23
CA ASP A 150 6.34 -4.28 -7.36
C ASP A 150 4.93 -4.88 -7.30
N ALA A 151 4.80 -6.14 -6.90
CA ALA A 151 3.51 -6.78 -6.70
C ALA A 151 2.73 -6.16 -5.51
N VAL A 152 3.41 -5.81 -4.42
CA VAL A 152 2.79 -5.09 -3.30
C VAL A 152 2.31 -3.69 -3.73
N ASN A 153 3.14 -2.95 -4.45
CA ASN A 153 2.76 -1.63 -4.98
C ASN A 153 1.60 -1.74 -5.98
N SER A 154 1.58 -2.79 -6.79
CA SER A 154 0.45 -3.09 -7.70
C SER A 154 -0.83 -3.36 -6.91
N LEU A 155 -0.78 -4.13 -5.82
CA LEU A 155 -1.93 -4.35 -4.93
C LEU A 155 -2.43 -3.05 -4.30
N ALA A 156 -1.51 -2.20 -3.85
CA ALA A 156 -1.83 -0.88 -3.29
C ALA A 156 -2.55 0.01 -4.31
N SER A 157 -2.03 0.10 -5.54
CA SER A 157 -2.66 0.86 -6.63
C SER A 157 -4.06 0.34 -6.96
N LEU A 158 -4.23 -0.98 -7.08
CA LEU A 158 -5.53 -1.60 -7.35
C LEU A 158 -6.53 -1.30 -6.23
N ALA A 159 -6.08 -1.38 -4.98
CA ALA A 159 -6.90 -1.06 -3.81
C ALA A 159 -7.29 0.42 -3.77
N GLU A 160 -6.39 1.33 -4.15
CA GLU A 160 -6.67 2.77 -4.22
C GLU A 160 -7.70 3.11 -5.31
N ASP A 161 -7.63 2.43 -6.46
CA ASP A 161 -8.51 2.67 -7.61
C ASP A 161 -9.97 2.27 -7.37
N ASN A 162 -10.23 1.18 -6.65
CA ASN A 162 -11.60 0.66 -6.47
C ASN A 162 -11.78 -0.17 -5.19
N ASP A 163 -12.82 0.13 -4.40
CA ASP A 163 -13.19 -0.61 -3.19
C ASP A 163 -13.54 -2.10 -3.45
N MET A 164 -13.90 -2.46 -4.68
CA MET A 164 -14.03 -3.86 -5.10
C MET A 164 -12.72 -4.63 -4.96
N TYR A 165 -11.57 -4.02 -5.29
CA TYR A 165 -10.27 -4.65 -5.11
C TYR A 165 -9.90 -4.74 -3.64
N LYS A 166 -10.20 -3.74 -2.82
CA LYS A 166 -9.97 -3.82 -1.37
C LYS A 166 -10.65 -5.05 -0.77
N ARG A 167 -11.94 -5.24 -1.07
CA ARG A 167 -12.70 -6.43 -0.61
C ARG A 167 -12.12 -7.72 -1.13
N CYS A 168 -11.81 -7.78 -2.43
CA CYS A 168 -11.23 -8.98 -3.04
C CYS A 168 -9.87 -9.34 -2.41
N ILE A 169 -9.00 -8.35 -2.14
CA ILE A 169 -7.70 -8.58 -1.50
C ILE A 169 -7.88 -9.13 -0.08
N VAL A 170 -8.85 -8.63 0.68
CA VAL A 170 -9.16 -9.14 2.02
C VAL A 170 -9.69 -10.57 1.97
N GLU A 171 -10.67 -10.85 1.10
CA GLU A 171 -11.27 -12.18 0.90
C GLU A 171 -10.24 -13.22 0.45
N GLU A 172 -9.31 -12.83 -0.41
CA GLU A 172 -8.22 -13.67 -0.92
C GLU A 172 -7.00 -13.75 0.03
N ARG A 173 -7.18 -13.35 1.29
CA ARG A 173 -6.17 -13.43 2.37
C ARG A 173 -4.88 -12.64 2.08
N GLY A 174 -4.98 -11.54 1.34
CA GLY A 174 -3.86 -10.63 1.06
C GLY A 174 -3.29 -9.95 2.31
N VAL A 175 -4.14 -9.58 3.28
CA VAL A 175 -3.69 -8.90 4.51
C VAL A 175 -2.69 -9.74 5.33
N PRO A 176 -2.95 -11.03 5.66
CA PRO A 176 -1.96 -11.90 6.28
C PRO A 176 -0.64 -12.01 5.50
N VAL A 177 -0.69 -11.99 4.16
CA VAL A 177 0.51 -12.05 3.32
C VAL A 177 1.37 -10.80 3.52
N LEU A 178 0.74 -9.62 3.53
CA LEU A 178 1.43 -8.34 3.73
C LEU A 178 1.99 -8.22 5.14
N LEU A 179 1.24 -8.66 6.16
CA LEU A 179 1.73 -8.72 7.55
C LEU A 179 2.95 -9.64 7.68
N LYS A 180 2.90 -10.82 7.06
CA LYS A 180 4.04 -11.73 7.03
C LYS A 180 5.25 -11.13 6.33
N LEU A 181 5.05 -10.42 5.21
CA LEU A 181 6.13 -9.72 4.52
C LEU A 181 6.75 -8.64 5.42
N LEU A 182 5.94 -7.91 6.17
CA LEU A 182 6.37 -6.90 7.13
C LEU A 182 7.19 -7.51 8.28
N GLU A 183 6.73 -8.62 8.87
CA GLU A 183 7.38 -9.28 10.02
C GLU A 183 8.66 -10.03 9.62
N GLU A 184 8.66 -10.71 8.48
CA GLU A 184 9.76 -11.60 8.08
C GLU A 184 10.81 -10.94 7.17
N SER A 185 10.50 -9.79 6.55
CA SER A 185 11.46 -9.12 5.67
C SER A 185 12.57 -8.43 6.48
N PRO A 186 13.87 -8.69 6.18
CA PRO A 186 14.97 -7.92 6.73
C PRO A 186 15.19 -6.58 5.99
N PHE A 187 14.48 -6.34 4.89
CA PHE A 187 14.66 -5.18 4.04
C PHE A 187 13.57 -4.13 4.29
N LEU A 188 14.01 -2.92 4.65
CA LEU A 188 13.15 -1.78 4.97
C LEU A 188 12.21 -1.40 3.82
N GLU A 189 12.69 -1.44 2.57
CA GLU A 189 11.90 -1.08 1.39
C GLU A 189 10.66 -1.96 1.23
N ALA A 190 10.80 -3.28 1.45
CA ALA A 190 9.69 -4.21 1.40
C ALA A 190 8.73 -4.05 2.59
N GLN A 191 9.24 -3.72 3.78
CA GLN A 191 8.40 -3.40 4.93
C GLN A 191 7.55 -2.15 4.66
N ILE A 192 8.14 -1.11 4.07
CA ILE A 192 7.43 0.14 3.74
C ILE A 192 6.36 -0.10 2.68
N ALA A 193 6.69 -0.82 1.62
CA ALA A 193 5.71 -1.18 0.59
C ALA A 193 4.52 -1.94 1.22
N ALA A 194 4.80 -2.91 2.10
CA ALA A 194 3.77 -3.68 2.81
C ALA A 194 2.89 -2.79 3.69
N ILE A 195 3.48 -1.87 4.46
CA ILE A 195 2.73 -0.93 5.31
C ILE A 195 1.85 -0.02 4.46
N ASN A 196 2.40 0.55 3.38
CA ASN A 196 1.63 1.42 2.49
C ASN A 196 0.41 0.70 1.92
N ALA A 197 0.60 -0.53 1.42
CA ALA A 197 -0.50 -1.35 0.92
C ALA A 197 -1.53 -1.64 2.03
N LEU A 198 -1.08 -2.02 3.22
CA LEU A 198 -1.97 -2.29 4.36
C LEU A 198 -2.77 -1.06 4.80
N CYS A 199 -2.17 0.14 4.80
CA CYS A 199 -2.86 1.39 5.12
C CYS A 199 -3.96 1.74 4.10
N ILE A 200 -3.81 1.32 2.84
CA ILE A 200 -4.80 1.55 1.78
C ILE A 200 -5.92 0.51 1.83
N ILE A 201 -5.59 -0.74 2.17
CA ILE A 201 -6.52 -1.88 2.16
C ILE A 201 -7.41 -1.91 3.41
N ALA A 202 -6.89 -1.51 4.58
CA ALA A 202 -7.60 -1.63 5.86
C ALA A 202 -8.62 -0.50 6.10
N ASP A 203 -9.71 -0.82 6.80
CA ASP A 203 -10.66 0.17 7.34
C ASP A 203 -10.21 0.69 8.72
N VAL A 204 -10.77 1.84 9.15
CA VAL A 204 -10.29 2.72 10.24
C VAL A 204 -9.90 2.01 11.56
N GLU A 205 -10.57 0.93 11.95
CA GLU A 205 -10.24 0.18 13.18
C GLU A 205 -9.07 -0.81 13.01
N GLU A 206 -8.94 -1.47 11.85
CA GLU A 206 -7.86 -2.42 11.56
C GLU A 206 -6.53 -1.70 11.27
N ILE A 207 -6.61 -0.48 10.72
CA ILE A 207 -5.46 0.43 10.53
C ILE A 207 -4.68 0.64 11.84
N MET A 208 -5.36 0.76 12.98
CA MET A 208 -4.70 1.01 14.27
C MET A 208 -3.90 -0.19 14.79
N GLN A 209 -4.40 -1.41 14.55
CA GLN A 209 -3.64 -2.64 14.84
C GLN A 209 -2.49 -2.83 13.86
N ILE A 210 -2.70 -2.56 12.58
CA ILE A 210 -1.67 -2.66 11.54
C ILE A 210 -0.54 -1.65 11.77
N ILE A 211 -0.85 -0.40 12.13
CA ILE A 211 0.16 0.61 12.47
C ILE A 211 0.88 0.21 13.77
N ALA A 212 0.19 -0.33 14.77
CA ALA A 212 0.84 -0.84 15.97
C ALA A 212 1.78 -2.02 15.67
N ILE A 213 1.37 -2.95 14.81
CA ILE A 213 2.18 -4.09 14.36
C ILE A 213 3.35 -3.62 13.48
N ALA A 214 3.16 -2.63 12.61
CA ALA A 214 4.21 -1.99 11.83
C ALA A 214 5.24 -1.30 12.72
N ILE A 215 4.81 -0.55 13.72
CA ILE A 215 5.70 0.05 14.72
C ILE A 215 6.47 -1.04 15.48
N VAL A 216 5.82 -2.15 15.85
CA VAL A 216 6.44 -3.29 16.55
C VAL A 216 7.41 -4.10 15.67
N GLY A 217 7.11 -4.30 14.38
CA GLY A 217 7.99 -4.96 13.42
C GLY A 217 9.19 -4.10 13.02
N LEU A 218 8.99 -2.78 12.89
CA LEU A 218 10.05 -1.81 12.60
C LEU A 218 10.99 -1.60 13.80
N LEU A 219 10.49 -1.74 15.04
CA LEU A 219 11.27 -1.68 16.28
C LEU A 219 12.40 -2.73 16.35
N TYR A 220 12.33 -3.80 15.55
CA TYR A 220 13.35 -4.85 15.55
C TYR A 220 14.53 -4.59 14.59
N ASN A 221 14.35 -3.85 13.48
CA ASN A 221 15.35 -3.81 12.39
C ASN A 221 15.65 -2.42 11.75
N ALA A 222 14.95 -1.34 12.10
CA ALA A 222 15.23 0.01 11.57
C ALA A 222 14.95 1.12 12.62
N PRO A 223 15.59 2.30 12.56
CA PRO A 223 15.22 3.42 13.42
C PRO A 223 13.77 3.85 13.06
N VAL A 224 12.85 3.63 14.00
CA VAL A 224 11.38 3.85 13.92
C VAL A 224 11.00 5.18 13.27
N GLU A 225 11.87 6.17 13.39
CA GLU A 225 11.63 7.54 12.98
C GLU A 225 11.77 7.74 11.47
N GLU A 226 12.68 6.99 10.83
CA GLU A 226 12.87 7.01 9.39
C GLU A 226 11.62 6.51 8.65
N ALA A 227 11.07 5.39 9.10
CA ALA A 227 9.85 4.83 8.54
C ALA A 227 8.65 5.77 8.72
N LEU A 228 8.52 6.40 9.89
CA LEU A 228 7.44 7.36 10.14
C LEU A 228 7.50 8.58 9.21
N TRP A 229 8.70 9.10 8.93
CA TRP A 229 8.87 10.14 7.91
C TRP A 229 8.49 9.64 6.52
N MET A 230 8.94 8.45 6.12
CA MET A 230 8.63 7.89 4.80
C MET A 230 7.14 7.66 4.58
N LEU A 231 6.41 7.20 5.61
CA LEU A 231 4.95 7.02 5.55
C LEU A 231 4.19 8.35 5.38
N ALA A 232 4.67 9.41 6.01
CA ALA A 232 4.06 10.74 5.90
C ALA A 232 4.35 11.42 4.56
N ARG A 233 5.45 11.06 3.91
CA ARG A 233 5.97 11.76 2.73
C ARG A 233 5.01 11.67 1.55
N GLY A 234 4.47 12.82 1.15
CA GLY A 234 3.59 12.94 -0.02
C GLY A 234 2.18 12.35 0.14
N ASN A 235 1.80 11.87 1.33
CA ASN A 235 0.49 11.25 1.56
C ASN A 235 -0.30 11.97 2.67
N VAL A 236 -1.35 12.71 2.28
CA VAL A 236 -2.21 13.49 3.20
C VAL A 236 -3.03 12.58 4.12
N SER A 237 -3.48 11.42 3.63
CA SER A 237 -4.25 10.45 4.43
C SER A 237 -3.40 9.89 5.58
N ASN A 238 -2.16 9.48 5.28
CA ASN A 238 -1.22 9.03 6.29
C ASN A 238 -0.88 10.14 7.30
N CYS A 239 -0.67 11.37 6.82
CA CYS A 239 -0.48 12.52 7.71
C CYS A 239 -1.67 12.73 8.65
N ARG A 240 -2.91 12.58 8.14
CA ARG A 240 -4.14 12.65 8.94
C ARG A 240 -4.13 11.63 10.07
N ILE A 241 -3.89 10.37 9.75
CA ILE A 241 -3.83 9.28 10.74
C ILE A 241 -2.75 9.57 11.79
N ILE A 242 -1.53 9.94 11.37
CA ILE A 242 -0.43 10.26 12.30
C ILE A 242 -0.84 11.38 13.26
N THR A 243 -1.51 12.43 12.77
CA THR A 243 -1.87 13.59 13.60
C THR A 243 -3.12 13.42 14.47
N GLU A 244 -4.05 12.53 14.09
CA GLU A 244 -5.23 12.19 14.91
C GLU A 244 -4.83 11.40 16.16
N THR A 245 -3.67 10.74 16.14
CA THR A 245 -3.09 10.11 17.34
C THR A 245 -2.32 11.12 18.22
N LYS A 246 -1.90 10.66 19.41
CA LYS A 246 -0.97 11.43 20.28
C LYS A 246 0.45 11.57 19.69
N ALA A 247 0.71 11.06 18.48
CA ALA A 247 2.03 11.07 17.86
C ALA A 247 2.54 12.48 17.57
N MET A 248 1.68 13.44 17.20
CA MET A 248 2.10 14.83 16.93
C MET A 248 2.79 15.48 18.14
N LEU A 249 2.26 15.25 19.35
CA LEU A 249 2.88 15.74 20.59
C LEU A 249 4.18 14.98 20.91
N CYS A 250 4.22 13.68 20.63
CA CYS A 250 5.41 12.87 20.79
C CYS A 250 6.56 13.35 19.88
N LEU A 251 6.28 13.59 18.59
CA LEU A 251 7.22 14.14 17.61
C LEU A 251 7.84 15.45 18.10
N ALA A 252 7.00 16.39 18.59
CA ALA A 252 7.47 17.64 19.15
C ALA A 252 8.43 17.43 20.34
N ASN A 253 8.10 16.53 21.26
CA ASN A 253 8.93 16.21 22.42
C ASN A 253 10.24 15.49 22.04
N LEU A 254 10.22 14.66 21.01
CA LEU A 254 11.39 13.93 20.53
C LEU A 254 12.39 14.85 19.84
N VAL A 255 11.94 15.84 19.07
CA VAL A 255 12.79 16.91 18.52
C VAL A 255 13.50 17.70 19.64
N GLN A 256 12.93 17.77 20.84
CA GLN A 256 13.55 18.39 22.02
C GLN A 256 14.66 17.58 22.66
N LYS A 257 14.56 16.25 22.67
CA LYS A 257 15.51 15.39 23.38
C LYS A 257 16.83 15.32 22.62
N LYS A 258 17.94 15.78 23.21
CA LYS A 258 19.30 15.74 22.63
C LYS A 258 19.95 14.35 22.57
N GLN A 259 19.18 13.28 22.76
CA GLN A 259 19.71 11.92 22.93
C GLN A 259 20.18 11.28 21.63
N SER A 260 19.52 11.53 20.48
CA SER A 260 19.92 10.99 19.18
C SER A 260 19.71 11.98 18.04
N ARG A 261 20.77 12.24 17.26
CA ARG A 261 20.74 13.16 16.11
C ARG A 261 19.82 12.65 15.00
N LEU A 262 19.85 11.35 14.72
CA LEU A 262 19.07 10.75 13.64
C LEU A 262 17.58 10.79 13.96
N LEU A 263 17.21 10.40 15.20
CA LEU A 263 15.85 10.52 15.73
C LEU A 263 15.30 11.96 15.59
N GLN A 264 16.07 12.96 16.02
CA GLN A 264 15.67 14.36 15.86
C GLN A 264 15.45 14.75 14.39
N TYR A 265 16.34 14.31 13.50
CA TYR A 265 16.25 14.60 12.08
C TYR A 265 14.97 14.03 11.49
N TYR A 266 14.71 12.75 11.71
CA TYR A 266 13.55 12.09 11.14
C TYR A 266 12.23 12.61 11.73
N CYS A 267 12.14 12.84 13.04
CA CYS A 267 10.94 13.48 13.61
C CYS A 267 10.68 14.87 13.01
N LEU A 268 11.73 15.65 12.77
CA LEU A 268 11.62 16.95 12.13
C LEU A 268 11.19 16.82 10.65
N MET A 269 11.68 15.81 9.95
CA MET A 269 11.26 15.50 8.59
C MET A 269 9.79 15.06 8.53
N THR A 270 9.32 14.23 9.47
CA THR A 270 7.89 13.90 9.60
C THR A 270 7.04 15.15 9.83
N ILE A 271 7.45 16.04 10.73
CA ILE A 271 6.76 17.32 10.96
C ILE A 271 6.71 18.17 9.68
N LYS A 272 7.79 18.17 8.89
CA LYS A 272 7.86 18.87 7.60
C LYS A 272 6.86 18.31 6.58
N GLU A 273 6.70 16.98 6.50
CA GLU A 273 5.69 16.36 5.62
C GLU A 273 4.26 16.67 6.09
N ILE A 274 3.99 16.61 7.39
CA ILE A 274 2.69 17.01 7.98
C ILE A 274 2.38 18.48 7.65
N ALA A 275 3.37 19.37 7.76
CA ALA A 275 3.21 20.78 7.41
C ALA A 275 2.92 20.97 5.93
N ALA A 276 3.62 20.24 5.05
CA ALA A 276 3.36 20.27 3.60
C ALA A 276 1.96 19.76 3.25
N ALA A 277 1.48 18.69 3.90
CA ALA A 277 0.12 18.21 3.74
C ALA A 277 -0.93 19.25 4.19
N ALA A 278 -0.65 20.03 5.24
CA ALA A 278 -1.52 21.12 5.68
C ALA A 278 -1.51 22.33 4.73
N GLU A 279 -0.44 22.52 3.95
CA GLU A 279 -0.39 23.54 2.91
C GLU A 279 -1.30 23.19 1.73
N SER A 280 -1.30 21.92 1.30
CA SER A 280 -2.06 21.44 0.14
C SER A 280 -3.54 21.17 0.42
N ASP A 281 -3.90 20.68 1.60
CA ASP A 281 -5.28 20.29 1.95
C ASP A 281 -5.88 21.20 3.03
N ILE A 282 -6.96 21.91 2.68
CA ILE A 282 -7.67 22.85 3.56
C ILE A 282 -8.38 22.11 4.71
N GLY A 283 -9.02 20.98 4.43
CA GLY A 283 -9.77 20.20 5.42
C GLY A 283 -8.84 19.62 6.49
N PHE A 284 -7.72 19.05 6.06
CA PHE A 284 -6.66 18.54 6.94
C PHE A 284 -6.06 19.66 7.80
N ARG A 285 -5.75 20.82 7.21
CA ARG A 285 -5.24 21.99 7.94
C ARG A 285 -6.17 22.40 9.09
N CYS A 286 -7.46 22.56 8.79
CA CYS A 286 -8.47 22.97 9.77
C CYS A 286 -8.72 21.92 10.86
N ALA A 287 -8.59 20.63 10.53
CA ALA A 287 -8.73 19.54 11.50
C ALA A 287 -7.55 19.49 12.48
N THR A 288 -6.33 19.56 11.94
CA THR A 288 -5.09 19.27 12.68
C THR A 288 -4.55 20.47 13.45
N PHE A 289 -4.53 21.66 12.84
CA PHE A 289 -3.90 22.85 13.41
C PHE A 289 -4.92 23.85 13.96
N LYS A 290 -5.78 23.39 14.87
CA LYS A 290 -6.71 24.26 15.60
C LYS A 290 -5.95 25.20 16.54
N THR A 291 -6.39 26.46 16.63
CA THR A 291 -5.78 27.52 17.46
C THR A 291 -5.63 27.16 18.95
N ASN A 292 -6.46 26.24 19.45
CA ASN A 292 -6.41 25.77 20.84
C ASN A 292 -5.73 24.41 21.03
N SER A 293 -5.19 23.79 19.98
CA SER A 293 -4.56 22.46 20.07
C SER A 293 -3.22 22.53 20.80
N PRO A 294 -3.05 21.82 21.94
CA PRO A 294 -1.77 21.75 22.65
C PRO A 294 -0.66 21.13 21.78
N SER A 295 -1.01 20.13 20.97
CA SER A 295 -0.09 19.44 20.06
C SER A 295 0.42 20.38 18.96
N ALA A 296 -0.46 21.17 18.35
CA ALA A 296 -0.09 22.15 17.33
C ALA A 296 0.86 23.23 17.91
N LYS A 297 0.53 23.77 19.08
CA LYS A 297 1.38 24.73 19.79
C LYS A 297 2.74 24.14 20.15
N ALA A 298 2.78 22.89 20.59
CA ALA A 298 4.04 22.19 20.86
C ALA A 298 4.90 22.12 19.60
N VAL A 299 4.36 21.67 18.47
CA VAL A 299 5.09 21.59 17.19
C VAL A 299 5.65 22.96 16.78
N VAL A 300 4.82 24.00 16.75
CA VAL A 300 5.23 25.36 16.39
C VAL A 300 6.38 25.86 17.28
N ASN A 301 6.25 25.69 18.60
CA ASN A 301 7.29 26.11 19.54
C ASN A 301 8.61 25.38 19.30
N GLN A 302 8.54 24.08 18.97
CA GLN A 302 9.74 23.28 18.66
C GLN A 302 10.39 23.71 17.35
N LEU A 303 9.60 23.99 16.31
CA LEU A 303 10.10 24.53 15.04
C LEU A 303 10.81 25.87 15.24
N LEU A 304 10.20 26.79 15.98
CA LEU A 304 10.82 28.09 16.31
C LEU A 304 12.09 27.94 17.15
N ARG A 305 12.14 26.97 18.05
CA ARG A 305 13.37 26.67 18.80
C ARG A 305 14.47 26.16 17.88
N VAL A 306 14.16 25.22 16.98
CA VAL A 306 15.14 24.70 16.01
C VAL A 306 15.67 25.81 15.11
N ILE A 307 14.81 26.70 14.63
CA ILE A 307 15.20 27.87 13.82
C ILE A 307 16.24 28.74 14.55
N LYS A 308 16.01 29.04 15.83
CA LYS A 308 16.83 29.97 16.62
C LYS A 308 18.10 29.34 17.20
N GLU A 309 18.03 28.09 17.63
CA GLU A 309 19.07 27.46 18.46
C GLU A 309 19.89 26.39 17.72
N SER A 310 19.39 25.84 16.60
CA SER A 310 20.11 24.80 15.87
C SER A 310 21.32 25.39 15.13
N LYS A 311 22.49 24.77 15.32
CA LYS A 311 23.70 25.08 14.55
C LYS A 311 23.78 24.28 13.23
N LYS A 312 22.81 23.40 12.97
CA LYS A 312 22.80 22.48 11.84
C LYS A 312 21.90 23.03 10.73
N PRO A 313 22.43 23.31 9.53
CA PRO A 313 21.65 23.88 8.45
C PRO A 313 20.54 22.92 8.00
N GLU A 314 20.78 21.60 8.00
CA GLU A 314 19.75 20.63 7.61
C GLU A 314 18.49 20.68 8.49
N PHE A 315 18.65 20.95 9.79
CA PHE A 315 17.53 21.07 10.72
C PHE A 315 16.85 22.43 10.61
N GLN A 316 17.64 23.50 10.44
CA GLN A 316 17.08 24.83 10.23
C GLN A 316 16.23 24.87 8.95
N ILE A 317 16.74 24.36 7.83
CA ILE A 317 16.01 24.31 6.54
C ILE A 317 14.70 23.54 6.68
N ALA A 318 14.72 22.35 7.31
CA ALA A 318 13.50 21.57 7.52
C ALA A 318 12.47 22.32 8.39
N ALA A 319 12.94 23.01 9.44
CA ALA A 319 12.07 23.79 10.31
C ALA A 319 11.48 25.03 9.62
N ILE A 320 12.29 25.75 8.83
CA ILE A 320 11.87 26.91 8.05
C ILE A 320 10.82 26.50 7.01
N LYS A 321 11.07 25.41 6.26
CA LYS A 321 10.08 24.83 5.32
C LYS A 321 8.76 24.54 6.00
N SER A 322 8.81 23.87 7.16
CA SER A 322 7.62 23.53 7.93
C SER A 322 6.85 24.79 8.32
N VAL A 323 7.54 25.82 8.83
CA VAL A 323 6.91 27.09 9.21
C VAL A 323 6.29 27.80 8.01
N GLY A 324 6.99 27.85 6.87
CA GLY A 324 6.48 28.44 5.63
C GLY A 324 5.22 27.74 5.11
N SER A 325 5.18 26.40 5.15
CA SER A 325 3.99 25.63 4.78
C SER A 325 2.80 25.88 5.72
N LEU A 326 3.05 26.24 6.99
CA LEU A 326 2.03 26.59 7.97
C LEU A 326 1.67 28.09 7.97
N ALA A 327 2.14 28.90 7.01
CA ALA A 327 1.96 30.36 7.01
C ALA A 327 0.50 30.83 7.14
N ARG A 328 -0.46 30.06 6.63
CA ARG A 328 -1.90 30.36 6.68
C ARG A 328 -2.57 30.08 8.02
N ILE A 329 -1.84 29.52 8.98
CA ILE A 329 -2.36 29.05 10.27
C ILE A 329 -2.06 30.05 11.39
N PHE A 330 -0.99 30.84 11.24
CA PHE A 330 -0.55 31.76 12.28
C PHE A 330 -1.45 32.99 12.34
N PRO A 331 -2.17 33.23 13.46
CA PRO A 331 -2.90 34.47 13.64
C PRO A 331 -1.93 35.66 13.81
N ALA A 332 -2.41 36.88 13.54
CA ALA A 332 -1.64 38.13 13.60
C ALA A 332 -0.73 38.30 14.83
N ARG A 333 -1.21 37.84 16.01
CA ARG A 333 -0.48 37.96 17.28
C ARG A 333 0.72 37.01 17.40
N GLU A 334 0.64 35.84 16.78
CA GLU A 334 1.72 34.85 16.82
C GLU A 334 2.67 35.01 15.62
N SER A 335 2.17 35.54 14.50
CA SER A 335 2.94 35.74 13.27
C SER A 335 4.11 36.71 13.46
N THR A 336 4.01 37.76 14.27
CA THR A 336 5.14 38.67 14.55
C THR A 336 6.37 37.94 15.10
N ARG A 337 6.17 36.98 16.02
CA ARG A 337 7.28 36.19 16.61
C ARG A 337 7.89 35.23 15.58
N VAL A 338 7.06 34.66 14.72
CA VAL A 338 7.45 33.72 13.67
C VAL A 338 8.22 34.46 12.58
N ILE A 339 7.66 35.55 12.06
CA ILE A 339 8.25 36.44 11.06
C ILE A 339 9.58 37.00 11.57
N GLY A 340 9.64 37.51 12.80
CA GLY A 340 10.90 38.00 13.37
C GLY A 340 12.00 36.92 13.43
N ALA A 341 11.64 35.66 13.68
CA ALA A 341 12.61 34.56 13.63
C ALA A 341 13.12 34.30 12.20
N LEU A 342 12.26 34.34 11.19
CA LEU A 342 12.64 34.17 9.79
C LEU A 342 13.48 35.35 9.27
N VAL A 343 13.09 36.58 9.59
CA VAL A 343 13.82 37.80 9.20
C VAL A 343 15.24 37.79 9.77
N SER A 344 15.44 37.27 10.99
CA SER A 344 16.78 37.14 11.59
C SER A 344 17.73 36.20 10.83
N LEU A 345 17.19 35.31 9.98
CA LEU A 345 17.96 34.36 9.19
C LEU A 345 18.34 34.87 7.79
N LEU A 346 17.86 36.05 7.37
CA LEU A 346 18.19 36.60 6.04
C LEU A 346 19.69 36.90 5.91
N ASP A 347 20.34 37.34 6.99
CA ASP A 347 21.78 37.61 7.04
C ASP A 347 22.62 36.36 7.42
N ASN A 348 22.07 35.15 7.30
CA ASN A 348 22.76 33.93 7.72
C ASN A 348 23.94 33.59 6.78
N ARG A 349 25.06 33.12 7.37
CA ARG A 349 26.27 32.71 6.63
C ARG A 349 26.00 31.56 5.66
N HIS A 350 25.00 30.71 5.93
CA HIS A 350 24.64 29.60 5.07
C HIS A 350 23.55 30.02 4.08
N LEU A 351 23.93 30.20 2.81
CA LEU A 351 23.03 30.71 1.75
C LEU A 351 21.72 29.93 1.63
N ALA A 352 21.76 28.60 1.75
CA ALA A 352 20.54 27.79 1.67
C ALA A 352 19.54 28.06 2.82
N VAL A 353 20.03 28.45 4.00
CA VAL A 353 19.17 28.80 5.15
C VAL A 353 18.52 30.16 4.93
N ALA A 354 19.29 31.13 4.40
CA ALA A 354 18.79 32.46 4.06
C ALA A 354 17.74 32.39 2.94
N SER A 355 18.04 31.69 1.85
CA SER A 355 17.12 31.49 0.72
C SER A 355 15.82 30.81 1.15
N GLU A 356 15.90 29.75 1.96
CA GLU A 356 14.69 29.09 2.46
C GLU A 356 13.87 30.01 3.38
N SER A 357 14.53 30.89 4.14
CA SER A 357 13.84 31.89 4.96
C SER A 357 13.09 32.91 4.11
N THR A 358 13.68 33.36 2.99
CA THR A 358 12.97 34.21 2.03
C THR A 358 11.75 33.49 1.45
N ILE A 359 11.91 32.24 0.99
CA ILE A 359 10.80 31.45 0.43
C ILE A 359 9.68 31.29 1.47
N ALA A 360 10.03 31.02 2.73
CA ALA A 360 9.05 30.96 3.80
C ALA A 360 8.32 32.30 3.98
N LEU A 361 9.04 33.43 4.04
CA LEU A 361 8.46 34.77 4.15
C LEU A 361 7.52 35.11 2.97
N GLN A 362 7.88 34.73 1.75
CA GLN A 362 7.01 34.89 0.58
C GLN A 362 5.68 34.14 0.74
N LYS A 363 5.67 32.97 1.39
CA LYS A 363 4.40 32.26 1.69
C LYS A 363 3.52 33.01 2.71
N PHE A 364 4.11 33.84 3.57
CA PHE A 364 3.35 34.71 4.49
C PHE A 364 2.71 35.89 3.76
N THR A 365 3.37 36.48 2.74
CA THR A 365 2.90 37.65 1.98
C THR A 365 2.14 37.31 0.70
N CYS A 366 2.11 36.05 0.28
CA CYS A 366 1.39 35.63 -0.91
C CYS A 366 -0.11 35.98 -0.83
N GLU A 367 -0.69 36.55 -1.88
CA GLU A 367 -2.11 36.94 -1.97
C GLU A 367 -3.09 35.79 -1.66
N LYS A 368 -2.68 34.54 -1.91
CA LYS A 368 -3.47 33.34 -1.55
C LYS A 368 -3.56 33.11 -0.04
N ASN A 369 -2.81 33.85 0.77
CA ASN A 369 -2.91 33.86 2.22
C ASN A 369 -3.88 34.96 2.64
N PHE A 370 -4.97 34.58 3.31
CA PHE A 370 -5.98 35.55 3.75
C PHE A 370 -5.47 36.53 4.82
N LEU A 371 -4.30 36.27 5.43
CA LEU A 371 -3.63 37.14 6.39
C LEU A 371 -2.45 37.93 5.79
N HIS A 372 -2.29 37.94 4.46
CA HIS A 372 -1.10 38.50 3.82
C HIS A 372 -0.85 39.98 4.15
N GLU A 373 -1.88 40.82 4.25
CA GLU A 373 -1.72 42.24 4.62
C GLU A 373 -1.19 42.42 6.05
N GLU A 374 -1.72 41.66 7.01
CA GLU A 374 -1.27 41.69 8.41
C GLU A 374 0.17 41.17 8.56
N HIS A 375 0.50 40.12 7.79
CA HIS A 375 1.85 39.57 7.74
C HIS A 375 2.83 40.51 7.06
N LEU A 376 2.43 41.17 5.97
CA LEU A 376 3.25 42.16 5.28
C LEU A 376 3.59 43.30 6.23
N LYS A 377 2.59 43.86 6.91
CA LYS A 377 2.80 44.90 7.93
C LYS A 377 3.79 44.46 9.01
N SER A 378 3.66 43.22 9.50
CA SER A 378 4.60 42.65 10.49
C SER A 378 6.03 42.52 9.96
N ILE A 379 6.21 42.26 8.66
CA ILE A 379 7.52 42.19 7.99
C ILE A 379 8.14 43.59 7.87
N GLU A 380 7.34 44.58 7.49
CA GLU A 380 7.76 45.99 7.40
C GLU A 380 8.25 46.51 8.76
N GLU A 381 7.47 46.24 9.82
CA GLU A 381 7.79 46.61 11.20
C GLU A 381 9.07 45.91 11.73
N SER A 382 9.41 44.73 11.18
CA SER A 382 10.56 43.94 11.63
C SER A 382 11.90 44.38 11.03
N SER A 383 11.98 45.53 10.32
CA SER A 383 13.17 45.99 9.58
C SER A 383 13.70 44.98 8.54
N ALA A 384 12.81 44.10 8.05
CA ALA A 384 13.14 43.05 7.09
C ALA A 384 13.42 43.62 5.69
N LEU A 385 12.72 44.71 5.34
CA LEU A 385 12.80 45.35 4.03
C LEU A 385 14.24 45.70 3.63
N MET A 386 15.02 46.31 4.54
CA MET A 386 16.42 46.67 4.28
C MET A 386 17.34 45.45 4.08
N ARG A 387 17.01 44.31 4.68
CA ARG A 387 17.78 43.06 4.57
C ARG A 387 17.43 42.30 3.29
N LEU A 388 16.15 42.31 2.92
CA LEU A 388 15.65 41.73 1.67
C LEU A 388 16.17 42.45 0.42
N GLN A 389 16.35 43.78 0.49
CA GLN A 389 17.03 44.56 -0.57
C GLN A 389 18.47 44.14 -0.79
N ARG A 390 19.20 43.75 0.26
CA ARG A 390 20.60 43.30 0.17
C ARG A 390 20.73 41.90 -0.44
N CYS A 391 19.72 41.05 -0.29
CA CYS A 391 19.69 39.72 -0.90
C CYS A 391 19.23 39.73 -2.37
N GLY A 392 18.84 40.89 -2.92
CA GLY A 392 18.40 41.03 -4.32
C GLY A 392 16.97 40.53 -4.60
N GLU A 393 16.21 40.14 -3.57
CA GLU A 393 14.88 39.51 -3.69
C GLU A 393 13.72 40.46 -3.33
N PHE A 394 13.99 41.76 -3.17
CA PHE A 394 12.98 42.75 -2.76
C PHE A 394 11.80 42.86 -3.74
N ALA A 395 12.04 42.61 -5.03
CA ALA A 395 11.02 42.63 -6.07
C ALA A 395 10.07 41.41 -6.03
N VAL A 396 10.33 40.42 -5.15
CA VAL A 396 9.56 39.16 -5.08
C VAL A 396 8.56 39.15 -3.90
N ILE A 397 8.59 40.18 -3.05
CA ILE A 397 7.76 40.26 -1.83
C ILE A 397 6.66 41.33 -1.93
N GLN A 398 6.80 42.30 -2.84
CA GLN A 398 5.69 43.12 -3.35
C GLN A 398 4.86 42.30 -4.32
#